data_AF-A0A2U8QZ01-F1
#
_entry.id   AF-A0A2U8QZ01-F1
#
_cell.length_a   1.000
_cell.length_b   1.000
_cell.length_c   1.000
_cell.angle_alpha   90.00
_cell.angle_beta   90.00
_cell.angle_gamma   90.00
#
_symmetry.space_group_name_H-M   'P 1'
#
loop_
_entity.id
_entity.type
_entity.pdbx_description
1 polymer ?
#
loop_
_entity_poly.entity_id
_entity_poly.type
_entity_poly.pdbx_seq_one_letter_code
_entity_poly.pdbx_strand_id
1 'polypeptide(L)'
;MDKIIQITSGRGPAECDWVVAQVLKKVLEEAPVYKISATVLHREAGQENGTVVSAIVALQGKEVATFTASWLGTIQWIGKSTFRKFHKRKNWFIGIFEIEPQKAFRFSEKEIQYQVMRSSGAGGQHVNKVSSAVRAIHIPTGISTVSMDSRSQHQNKKVATERLIQKLQEAEKEQYQNQFQQVWMNQMQIERGNPIRTFEGTDFKKEKKENKNKKERQNGKKQIRDAINR
;
A
#
# COMPACT_ATOMS: atom_id res chain seq x y z
N MET A 1 -7.58 -14.30 -2.57
CA MET A 1 -6.41 -13.50 -2.15
C MET A 1 -6.91 -12.10 -1.97
N ASP A 2 -6.64 -11.52 -0.81
CA ASP A 2 -7.14 -10.19 -0.46
C ASP A 2 -6.08 -9.17 -0.87
N LYS A 3 -6.51 -8.09 -1.52
CA LYS A 3 -5.62 -6.99 -1.92
C LYS A 3 -6.17 -5.68 -1.39
N ILE A 4 -5.26 -4.77 -1.07
CA ILE A 4 -5.62 -3.40 -0.70
C ILE A 4 -5.11 -2.48 -1.81
N ILE A 5 -5.96 -1.55 -2.24
CA ILE A 5 -5.60 -0.54 -3.22
C ILE A 5 -5.73 0.86 -2.62
N GLN A 6 -4.81 1.73 -3.00
CA GLN A 6 -4.87 3.17 -2.80
C GLN A 6 -5.35 3.82 -4.09
N ILE A 7 -6.34 4.69 -4.02
CA ILE A 7 -6.73 5.58 -5.11
C ILE A 7 -6.40 6.99 -4.66
N THR A 8 -5.55 7.71 -5.38
CA THR A 8 -5.10 9.03 -4.94
C THR A 8 -4.94 10.03 -6.09
N SER A 9 -5.27 11.28 -5.82
CA SER A 9 -5.08 12.42 -6.71
C SER A 9 -3.68 13.03 -6.58
N GLY A 10 -2.88 12.60 -5.62
CA GLY A 10 -1.53 13.11 -5.42
C GLY A 10 -1.53 14.47 -4.76
N ARG A 11 -0.71 15.37 -5.31
CA ARG A 11 -0.82 16.82 -5.11
C ARG A 11 -1.55 17.48 -6.30
N GLY A 12 -2.55 16.79 -6.82
CA GLY A 12 -3.40 17.28 -7.90
C GLY A 12 -4.32 18.42 -7.44
N PRO A 13 -4.85 19.23 -8.36
CA PRO A 13 -5.89 20.20 -8.05
C PRO A 13 -7.24 19.51 -7.81
N ALA A 14 -8.25 20.25 -7.35
CA ALA A 14 -9.59 19.74 -7.02
C ALA A 14 -10.27 18.93 -8.14
N GLU A 15 -9.92 19.16 -9.41
CA GLU A 15 -10.40 18.30 -10.51
C GLU A 15 -9.95 16.84 -10.35
N CYS A 16 -8.71 16.62 -9.92
CA CYS A 16 -8.18 15.27 -9.70
C CYS A 16 -8.84 14.62 -8.48
N ASP A 17 -9.12 15.39 -7.42
CA ASP A 17 -9.84 14.90 -6.24
C ASP A 17 -11.27 14.45 -6.58
N TRP A 18 -11.92 15.16 -7.50
CA TRP A 18 -13.22 14.76 -8.02
C TRP A 18 -13.13 13.47 -8.85
N VAL A 19 -12.11 13.36 -9.70
CA VAL A 19 -11.85 12.13 -10.49
C VAL A 19 -11.64 10.93 -9.57
N VAL A 20 -10.89 11.07 -8.46
CA VAL A 20 -10.73 10.01 -7.45
C VAL A 20 -12.08 9.58 -6.90
N ALA A 21 -12.96 10.52 -6.53
CA ALA A 21 -14.28 10.21 -6.00
C ALA A 21 -15.13 9.42 -7.01
N GLN A 22 -15.09 9.80 -8.30
CA GLN A 22 -15.80 9.07 -9.37
C GLN A 22 -15.22 7.68 -9.62
N VAL A 23 -13.89 7.56 -9.65
CA VAL A 23 -13.21 6.27 -9.83
C VAL A 23 -13.48 5.34 -8.66
N LEU A 24 -13.44 5.85 -7.42
CA LEU A 24 -13.79 5.10 -6.23
C LEU A 24 -15.21 4.53 -6.34
N LYS A 25 -16.19 5.37 -6.68
CA LYS A 25 -17.57 4.93 -6.92
C LYS A 25 -17.62 3.84 -7.98
N LYS A 26 -16.89 4.00 -9.08
CA LYS A 26 -16.87 3.03 -10.17
C LYS A 26 -16.25 1.69 -9.78
N VAL A 27 -15.18 1.71 -8.98
CA VAL A 27 -14.55 0.49 -8.45
C VAL A 27 -15.53 -0.27 -7.56
N LEU A 28 -16.26 0.43 -6.68
CA LEU A 28 -17.27 -0.17 -5.80
C LEU A 28 -18.46 -0.75 -6.59
N GLU A 29 -18.85 -0.13 -7.70
CA GLU A 29 -19.91 -0.66 -8.59
C GLU A 29 -19.43 -1.85 -9.43
N GLU A 30 -18.20 -1.83 -9.94
CA GLU A 30 -17.66 -2.90 -10.77
C GLU A 30 -17.30 -4.15 -9.93
N ALA A 31 -16.86 -4.00 -8.68
CA ALA A 31 -16.40 -5.12 -7.86
C ALA A 31 -17.45 -6.25 -7.67
N PRO A 32 -18.72 -5.98 -7.33
CA PRO A 32 -19.75 -7.01 -7.21
C PRO A 32 -20.01 -7.78 -8.52
N VAL A 33 -19.85 -7.13 -9.68
CA VAL A 33 -20.04 -7.77 -11.00
C VAL A 33 -19.01 -8.89 -11.22
N TYR A 34 -17.80 -8.74 -10.69
CA TYR A 34 -16.73 -9.75 -10.72
C TYR A 34 -16.74 -10.66 -9.48
N LYS A 35 -17.82 -10.67 -8.69
CA LYS A 35 -17.93 -11.43 -7.42
C LYS A 35 -16.82 -11.08 -6.42
N ILE A 36 -16.41 -9.80 -6.40
CA ILE A 36 -15.43 -9.25 -5.48
C ILE A 36 -16.18 -8.38 -4.45
N SER A 37 -15.88 -8.59 -3.17
CA SER A 37 -16.32 -7.71 -2.09
C SER A 37 -15.33 -6.54 -1.99
N ALA A 38 -15.84 -5.31 -2.01
CA ALA A 38 -15.03 -4.09 -1.90
C ALA A 38 -15.46 -3.27 -0.68
N THR A 39 -14.54 -3.08 0.26
CA THR A 39 -14.77 -2.35 1.51
C THR A 39 -13.84 -1.15 1.59
N VAL A 40 -14.38 0.04 1.81
CA VAL A 40 -13.57 1.25 2.00
C VAL A 40 -13.01 1.24 3.42
N LEU A 41 -11.69 1.17 3.56
CA LEU A 41 -10.98 1.18 4.85
C LEU A 41 -10.71 2.61 5.32
N HIS A 42 -10.33 3.48 4.40
CA HIS A 42 -10.00 4.86 4.70
C HIS A 42 -10.41 5.77 3.54
N ARG A 43 -10.83 6.99 3.87
CA ARG A 43 -11.22 8.01 2.91
C ARG A 43 -10.81 9.38 3.43
N GLU A 44 -10.01 10.08 2.65
CA GLU A 44 -9.56 11.44 2.90
C GLU A 44 -10.35 12.41 2.01
N ALA A 45 -11.13 13.29 2.63
CA ALA A 45 -11.93 14.27 1.90
C ALA A 45 -11.03 15.35 1.26
N GLY A 46 -11.40 15.79 0.06
CA GLY A 46 -10.74 16.93 -0.61
C GLY A 46 -11.23 18.28 -0.10
N GLN A 47 -10.64 19.34 -0.66
CA GLN A 47 -10.97 20.72 -0.29
C GLN A 47 -12.39 21.14 -0.68
N GLU A 48 -12.95 20.50 -1.71
CA GLU A 48 -14.25 20.82 -2.27
C GLU A 48 -15.28 19.76 -1.87
N ASN A 49 -16.55 20.14 -1.82
CA ASN A 49 -17.61 19.23 -1.43
C ASN A 49 -17.73 18.04 -2.39
N GLY A 50 -17.67 16.83 -1.84
CA GLY A 50 -17.79 15.59 -2.59
C GLY A 50 -16.52 15.13 -3.28
N THR A 51 -15.39 15.83 -3.13
CA THR A 51 -14.09 15.39 -3.66
C THR A 51 -13.31 14.56 -2.63
N VAL A 52 -12.35 13.76 -3.11
CA VAL A 52 -11.57 12.81 -2.30
C VAL A 52 -10.12 12.89 -2.73
N VAL A 53 -9.19 13.15 -1.80
CA VAL A 53 -7.76 13.19 -2.10
C VAL A 53 -7.20 11.77 -2.22
N SER A 54 -7.58 10.93 -1.26
CA SER A 54 -7.07 9.57 -1.13
C SER A 54 -8.15 8.65 -0.58
N ALA A 55 -8.20 7.43 -1.08
CA ALA A 55 -9.07 6.38 -0.54
C ALA A 55 -8.33 5.04 -0.54
N ILE A 56 -8.50 4.28 0.53
CA ILE A 56 -7.97 2.93 0.67
C ILE A 56 -9.14 1.95 0.63
N VAL A 57 -9.08 0.98 -0.27
CA VAL A 57 -10.14 -0.01 -0.49
C VAL A 57 -9.57 -1.41 -0.34
N ALA A 58 -10.17 -2.21 0.52
CA ALA A 58 -9.92 -3.64 0.63
C ALA A 58 -10.78 -4.40 -0.38
N LEU A 59 -10.16 -5.27 -1.16
CA LEU A 59 -10.78 -6.11 -2.18
C LEU A 59 -10.60 -7.57 -1.80
N GLN A 60 -11.70 -8.31 -1.69
CA GLN A 60 -11.72 -9.73 -1.31
C GLN A 60 -12.48 -10.56 -2.35
N GLY A 61 -11.88 -11.65 -2.81
CA GLY A 61 -12.49 -12.50 -3.84
C GLY A 61 -11.49 -13.43 -4.53
N LYS A 62 -12.00 -14.23 -5.47
CA LYS A 62 -11.19 -15.17 -6.27
C LYS A 62 -10.46 -14.47 -7.42
N GLU A 63 -11.10 -13.50 -8.07
CA GLU A 63 -10.58 -12.78 -9.25
C GLU A 63 -10.01 -11.40 -8.92
N VAL A 64 -9.60 -11.17 -7.66
CA VAL A 64 -9.08 -9.85 -7.24
C VAL A 64 -7.81 -9.48 -8.01
N ALA A 65 -6.91 -10.44 -8.29
CA ALA A 65 -5.66 -10.15 -8.99
C ALA A 65 -5.88 -9.61 -10.41
N THR A 66 -6.79 -10.21 -11.18
CA THR A 66 -7.12 -9.76 -12.54
C THR A 66 -7.86 -8.44 -12.54
N PHE A 67 -8.80 -8.26 -11.59
CA PHE A 67 -9.50 -7.00 -11.41
C PHE A 67 -8.53 -5.87 -11.07
N THR A 68 -7.69 -6.03 -10.05
CA THR A 68 -6.72 -5.04 -9.61
C THR A 68 -5.69 -4.72 -10.70
N ALA A 69 -5.18 -5.72 -11.43
CA ALA A 69 -4.26 -5.49 -12.55
C ALA A 69 -4.84 -4.58 -13.65
N SER A 70 -6.17 -4.57 -13.82
CA SER A 70 -6.83 -3.71 -14.80
C SER A 70 -7.00 -2.25 -14.33
N TRP A 71 -6.81 -1.99 -13.05
CA TRP A 71 -7.00 -0.69 -12.39
C TRP A 71 -5.69 -0.07 -11.91
N LEU A 72 -4.67 -0.88 -11.61
CA LEU A 72 -3.37 -0.42 -11.12
C LEU A 72 -2.65 0.50 -12.12
N GLY A 73 -2.06 1.56 -11.58
CA GLY A 73 -1.30 2.60 -12.26
C GLY A 73 -2.12 3.86 -12.55
N THR A 74 -1.72 4.61 -13.58
CA THR A 74 -2.31 5.92 -13.88
C THR A 74 -3.65 5.80 -14.57
N ILE A 75 -4.62 6.59 -14.12
CA ILE A 75 -5.91 6.80 -14.79
C ILE A 75 -5.98 8.24 -15.28
N GLN A 76 -6.41 8.40 -16.53
CA GLN A 76 -6.65 9.71 -17.13
C GLN A 76 -8.14 10.00 -17.20
N TRP A 77 -8.52 11.21 -16.82
CA TRP A 77 -9.83 11.78 -17.14
C TRP A 77 -9.66 12.95 -18.10
N ILE A 78 -10.45 12.96 -19.17
CA ILE A 78 -10.50 14.02 -20.18
C ILE A 78 -11.83 14.74 -20.05
N GLY A 79 -11.80 15.93 -19.45
CA GLY A 79 -12.99 16.71 -19.21
C GLY A 79 -12.69 18.16 -18.85
N LYS A 80 -13.67 19.04 -19.11
CA LYS A 80 -13.56 20.45 -18.73
C LYS A 80 -13.67 20.57 -17.21
N SER A 81 -12.83 21.40 -16.61
CA SER A 81 -12.92 21.69 -15.18
C SER A 81 -14.28 22.32 -14.84
N THR A 82 -14.95 21.77 -13.83
CA THR A 82 -16.15 22.33 -13.21
C THR A 82 -15.81 23.32 -12.08
N PHE A 83 -14.62 23.19 -11.48
CA PHE A 83 -14.16 24.00 -10.34
C PHE A 83 -13.56 25.34 -10.79
N ARG A 84 -12.79 25.35 -11.88
CA ARG A 84 -12.13 26.54 -12.41
C ARG A 84 -12.77 26.97 -13.71
N LYS A 85 -13.67 27.97 -13.61
CA LYS A 85 -14.32 28.60 -14.76
C LYS A 85 -13.23 29.12 -15.73
N PHE A 86 -13.39 28.81 -17.02
CA PHE A 86 -12.49 29.20 -18.14
C PHE A 86 -11.11 28.53 -18.23
N HIS A 87 -10.79 27.57 -17.35
CA HIS A 87 -9.52 26.86 -17.46
C HIS A 87 -9.48 25.93 -18.69
N LYS A 88 -8.44 26.08 -19.54
CA LYS A 88 -8.35 25.37 -20.83
C LYS A 88 -7.91 23.91 -20.73
N ARG A 89 -7.27 23.51 -19.62
CA ARG A 89 -6.78 22.13 -19.43
C ARG A 89 -7.93 21.15 -19.33
N LYS A 90 -7.78 20.01 -20.00
CA LYS A 90 -8.77 18.92 -20.01
C LYS A 90 -8.24 17.59 -19.51
N ASN A 91 -6.91 17.41 -19.45
CA ASN A 91 -6.29 16.14 -19.05
C ASN A 91 -5.92 16.18 -17.56
N TRP A 92 -6.54 15.28 -16.80
CA TRP A 92 -6.37 15.11 -15.36
C TRP A 92 -5.93 13.67 -15.10
N PHE A 93 -5.01 13.48 -14.15
CA PHE A 93 -4.39 12.18 -13.89
C PHE A 93 -4.49 11.86 -12.41
N ILE A 94 -4.83 10.62 -12.10
CA ILE A 94 -4.83 10.05 -10.75
C ILE A 94 -4.04 8.74 -10.75
N GLY A 95 -3.59 8.30 -9.59
CA GLY A 95 -2.87 7.04 -9.42
C GLY A 95 -3.69 6.02 -8.64
N ILE A 96 -3.63 4.76 -9.06
CA ILE A 96 -4.05 3.62 -8.26
C ILE A 96 -2.84 2.75 -7.96
N PHE A 97 -2.59 2.49 -6.69
CA PHE A 97 -1.44 1.71 -6.23
C PHE A 97 -1.90 0.53 -5.38
N GLU A 98 -1.13 -0.56 -5.40
CA GLU A 98 -1.34 -1.67 -4.48
C GLU A 98 -0.62 -1.34 -3.17
N ILE A 99 -1.29 -1.56 -2.03
CA ILE A 99 -0.69 -1.44 -0.71
C ILE A 99 -0.63 -2.84 -0.10
N GLU A 100 0.48 -3.15 0.57
CA GLU A 100 0.57 -4.37 1.35
C GLU A 100 -0.38 -4.32 2.56
N PRO A 101 -1.13 -5.40 2.83
CA PRO A 101 -1.98 -5.45 4.00
C PRO A 101 -1.13 -5.38 5.26
N GLN A 102 -1.58 -4.56 6.20
CA GLN A 102 -0.94 -4.47 7.49
C GLN A 102 -1.03 -5.82 8.21
N LYS A 103 0.12 -6.40 8.56
CA LYS A 103 0.17 -7.53 9.47
C LYS A 103 -0.04 -7.00 10.88
N ALA A 104 -1.08 -7.45 11.56
CA ALA A 104 -1.28 -7.14 12.97
C ALA A 104 -0.14 -7.76 13.77
N PHE A 105 0.72 -6.92 14.35
CA PHE A 105 1.82 -7.37 15.17
C PHE A 105 1.30 -7.62 16.60
N ARG A 106 0.81 -8.83 16.85
CA ARG A 106 0.45 -9.26 18.21
C ARG A 106 1.54 -10.19 18.71
N PHE A 107 2.24 -9.79 19.77
CA PHE A 107 3.17 -10.65 20.48
C PHE A 107 2.54 -11.16 21.78
N SER A 108 2.81 -12.41 22.12
CA SER A 108 2.43 -13.00 23.40
C SER A 108 3.67 -13.24 24.26
N GLU A 109 3.56 -13.03 25.58
CA GLU A 109 4.66 -13.38 26.51
C GLU A 109 5.01 -14.87 26.47
N LYS A 110 4.07 -15.73 26.04
CA LYS A 110 4.29 -17.17 25.87
C LYS A 110 5.27 -17.52 24.75
N GLU A 111 5.49 -16.60 23.82
CA GLU A 111 6.39 -16.76 22.67
C GLU A 111 7.83 -16.33 22.98
N ILE A 112 8.08 -15.92 24.23
CA ILE A 112 9.39 -15.50 24.72
C ILE A 112 10.13 -16.70 25.31
N GLN A 113 11.23 -17.07 24.67
CA GLN A 113 12.17 -18.04 25.20
C GLN A 113 13.25 -17.35 26.03
N TYR A 114 13.53 -17.91 27.20
CA TYR A 114 14.59 -17.44 28.08
C TYR A 114 15.78 -18.41 28.03
N GLN A 115 16.97 -17.87 27.78
CA GLN A 115 18.22 -18.60 27.88
C GLN A 115 19.07 -18.00 28.99
N VAL A 116 19.53 -18.85 29.91
CA VAL A 116 20.40 -18.42 31.00
C VAL A 116 21.85 -18.58 30.57
N MET A 117 22.66 -17.55 30.80
CA MET A 117 24.06 -17.54 30.41
C MET A 117 24.94 -17.00 31.53
N ARG A 118 26.26 -17.21 31.38
CA ARG A 118 27.25 -16.62 32.28
C ARG A 118 27.39 -15.15 31.91
N SER A 119 27.49 -14.27 32.91
CA SER A 119 27.74 -12.84 32.66
C SER A 119 29.15 -12.67 32.07
N SER A 120 29.29 -11.84 31.04
CA SER A 120 30.58 -11.50 30.43
C SER A 120 31.12 -10.20 31.02
N GLY A 121 32.15 -10.24 31.86
CA GLY A 121 32.76 -9.03 32.43
C GLY A 121 33.95 -9.33 33.33
N ALA A 122 34.76 -8.31 33.62
CA ALA A 122 35.85 -8.40 34.58
C ALA A 122 35.26 -8.60 35.98
N GLY A 123 35.21 -9.84 36.47
CA GLY A 123 34.62 -10.16 37.76
C GLY A 123 35.27 -11.37 38.43
N GLY A 124 35.20 -11.39 39.76
CA GLY A 124 35.78 -12.45 40.60
C GLY A 124 35.06 -13.80 40.48
N GLN A 125 35.32 -14.72 41.42
CA GLN A 125 34.81 -16.11 41.37
C GLN A 125 33.29 -16.22 41.14
N HIS A 126 32.50 -15.26 41.60
CA HIS A 126 31.04 -15.24 41.43
C HIS A 126 30.63 -15.15 39.94
N VAL A 127 31.31 -14.35 39.12
CA VAL A 127 31.04 -14.21 37.68
C VAL A 127 31.43 -15.50 36.92
N ASN A 128 32.47 -16.19 37.40
CA ASN A 128 32.98 -17.43 36.81
C ASN A 128 32.26 -18.70 37.28
N LYS A 129 31.44 -18.65 38.35
CA LYS A 129 30.63 -19.79 38.81
C LYS A 129 29.12 -19.63 38.57
N VAL A 130 28.55 -18.44 38.72
CA VAL A 130 27.09 -18.24 38.68
C VAL A 130 26.60 -17.79 37.30
N SER A 131 25.55 -18.44 36.79
CA SER A 131 24.88 -18.07 35.53
C SER A 131 23.75 -17.07 35.82
N SER A 132 24.11 -15.79 36.01
CA SER A 132 23.16 -14.73 36.34
C SER A 132 22.58 -14.00 35.12
N ALA A 133 23.24 -14.04 33.96
CA ALA A 133 22.79 -13.31 32.77
C ALA A 133 21.63 -14.05 32.09
N VAL A 134 20.68 -13.28 31.55
CA VAL A 134 19.49 -13.84 30.88
C VAL A 134 19.32 -13.20 29.51
N ARG A 135 19.15 -14.03 28.50
CA ARG A 135 18.74 -13.65 27.15
C ARG A 135 17.25 -13.97 26.99
N ALA A 136 16.46 -12.99 26.58
CA ALA A 136 15.08 -13.16 26.17
C ALA A 136 15.00 -13.12 24.64
N ILE A 137 14.32 -14.07 24.02
CA ILE A 137 14.20 -14.21 22.57
C ILE A 137 12.72 -14.35 22.22
N HIS A 138 12.21 -13.48 21.35
CA HIS A 138 10.88 -13.67 20.79
C HIS A 138 10.98 -14.61 19.58
N ILE A 139 10.47 -15.83 19.70
CA ILE A 139 10.66 -16.89 18.69
C ILE A 139 10.15 -16.47 17.30
N PRO A 140 8.93 -15.89 17.15
CA PRO A 140 8.39 -15.54 15.84
C PRO A 140 9.18 -14.48 15.09
N THR A 141 9.80 -13.52 15.79
CA THR A 141 10.53 -12.41 15.15
C THR A 141 12.05 -12.60 15.16
N GLY A 142 12.57 -13.51 15.98
CA GLY A 142 14.00 -13.68 16.20
C GLY A 142 14.67 -12.53 16.96
N ILE A 143 13.92 -11.50 17.37
CA ILE A 143 14.45 -10.38 18.15
C ILE A 143 14.85 -10.88 19.53
N SER A 144 16.06 -10.54 19.96
CA SER A 144 16.58 -10.91 21.26
C SER A 144 17.20 -9.73 22.01
N THR A 145 17.13 -9.84 23.33
CA THR A 145 17.73 -8.90 24.28
C THR A 145 18.44 -9.68 25.37
N VAL A 146 19.50 -9.09 25.93
CA VAL A 146 20.27 -9.66 27.03
C VAL A 146 20.28 -8.66 28.17
N SER A 147 20.14 -9.14 29.40
CA SER A 147 20.42 -8.37 30.60
C SER A 147 21.34 -9.16 31.53
N MET A 148 22.33 -8.43 32.05
CA MET A 148 23.35 -8.91 32.99
C MET A 148 23.69 -7.83 34.03
N ASP A 149 22.77 -6.88 34.22
CA ASP A 149 22.98 -5.65 35.01
C ASP A 149 23.01 -5.94 36.52
N SER A 150 22.34 -7.01 36.96
CA SER A 150 22.27 -7.44 38.35
C SER A 150 22.97 -8.79 38.57
N ARG A 151 23.37 -9.04 39.83
CA ARG A 151 23.79 -10.38 40.29
C ARG A 151 22.64 -11.39 40.37
N SER A 152 21.38 -10.93 40.33
CA SER A 152 20.19 -11.79 40.41
C SER A 152 19.66 -12.16 39.03
N GLN A 153 19.52 -13.47 38.79
CA GLN A 153 18.92 -13.99 37.56
C GLN A 153 17.47 -13.54 37.36
N HIS A 154 16.66 -13.49 38.43
CA HIS A 154 15.26 -13.05 38.33
C HIS A 154 15.16 -11.57 37.93
N GLN A 155 16.04 -10.73 38.49
CA GLN A 155 16.08 -9.32 38.13
C GLN A 155 16.50 -9.15 36.65
N ASN A 156 17.52 -9.88 36.22
CA ASN A 156 17.96 -9.86 34.82
C ASN A 156 16.88 -10.41 33.87
N LYS A 157 16.11 -11.43 34.27
CA LYS A 157 14.97 -11.92 33.49
C LYS A 157 13.92 -10.82 33.29
N LYS A 158 13.57 -10.09 34.35
CA LYS A 158 12.61 -8.99 34.28
C LYS A 158 13.09 -7.89 33.33
N VAL A 159 14.33 -7.42 33.52
CA VAL A 159 14.92 -6.36 32.67
C VAL A 159 15.07 -6.81 31.22
N ALA A 160 15.50 -8.05 30.96
CA ALA A 160 15.59 -8.58 29.60
C ALA A 160 14.21 -8.60 28.92
N THR A 161 13.16 -8.98 29.65
CA THR A 161 11.77 -8.99 29.14
C THR A 161 11.29 -7.56 28.82
N GLU A 162 11.49 -6.60 29.73
CA GLU A 162 11.12 -5.20 29.51
C GLU A 162 11.81 -4.62 28.27
N ARG A 163 13.13 -4.86 28.12
CA ARG A 163 13.88 -4.45 26.92
C ARG A 163 13.38 -5.13 25.65
N LEU A 164 13.00 -6.42 25.74
CA LEU A 164 12.48 -7.16 24.59
C LEU A 164 11.16 -6.54 24.11
N ILE A 165 10.25 -6.25 25.05
CA ILE A 165 8.96 -5.62 24.76
C ILE A 165 9.17 -4.25 24.12
N GLN A 166 10.07 -3.42 24.65
CA GLN A 166 10.40 -2.13 24.05
C GLN A 166 10.89 -2.26 22.61
N LYS A 167 11.82 -3.20 22.33
CA LYS A 167 12.29 -3.46 20.96
C LYS A 167 11.18 -3.97 20.03
N LEU A 168 10.28 -4.81 20.54
CA LEU A 168 9.14 -5.30 19.76
C LEU A 168 8.18 -4.18 19.38
N GLN A 169 7.88 -3.27 20.33
CA GLN A 169 7.07 -2.08 20.08
C GLN A 169 7.73 -1.11 19.10
N GLU A 170 9.05 -0.94 19.20
CA GLU A 170 9.82 -0.10 18.27
C GLU A 170 9.80 -0.68 16.85
N ALA A 171 10.00 -1.99 16.70
CA ALA A 171 9.89 -2.67 15.42
C ALA A 171 8.47 -2.56 14.82
N GLU A 172 7.43 -2.69 15.64
CA GLU A 172 6.05 -2.45 15.21
C GLU A 172 5.86 -1.01 14.70
N LYS A 173 6.34 -0.01 15.46
CA LYS A 173 6.27 1.40 15.06
C LYS A 173 7.01 1.66 13.74
N GLU A 174 8.18 1.06 13.56
CA GLU A 174 8.95 1.18 12.31
C GLU A 174 8.19 0.58 11.12
N GLN A 175 7.53 -0.57 11.31
CA GLN A 175 6.67 -1.15 10.27
C GLN A 175 5.51 -0.22 9.88
N TYR A 176 4.83 0.38 10.86
CA TYR A 176 3.80 1.39 10.57
C TYR A 176 4.39 2.57 9.78
N GLN A 177 5.51 3.12 10.24
CA GLN A 177 6.17 4.25 9.57
C GLN A 177 6.51 3.91 8.13
N ASN A 178 7.06 2.72 7.86
CA ASN A 178 7.39 2.27 6.51
C ASN A 178 6.14 2.18 5.61
N GLN A 179 5.02 1.67 6.12
CA GLN A 179 3.76 1.63 5.37
C GLN A 179 3.23 3.05 5.07
N PHE A 180 3.24 3.94 6.06
CA PHE A 180 2.88 5.34 5.84
C PHE A 180 3.78 6.02 4.80
N GLN A 181 5.09 5.76 4.85
CA GLN A 181 6.04 6.26 3.86
C GLN A 181 5.72 5.72 2.46
N GLN A 182 5.38 4.43 2.32
CA GLN A 182 4.97 3.86 1.02
C GLN A 182 3.71 4.55 0.47
N VAL A 183 2.66 4.69 1.28
CA VAL A 183 1.41 5.38 0.91
C VAL A 183 1.68 6.84 0.50
N TRP A 184 2.57 7.51 1.22
CA TRP A 184 2.98 8.88 0.91
C TRP A 184 3.81 8.98 -0.39
N MET A 185 4.75 8.05 -0.59
CA MET A 185 5.55 7.96 -1.81
C MET A 185 4.68 7.70 -3.04
N ASN A 186 3.67 6.82 -2.93
CA ASN A 186 2.67 6.60 -3.97
C ASN A 186 1.96 7.91 -4.37
N GLN A 187 1.61 8.74 -3.39
CA GLN A 187 0.98 10.04 -3.62
C GLN A 187 1.92 11.03 -4.33
N MET A 188 3.23 10.93 -4.12
CA MET A 188 4.23 11.78 -4.78
C MET A 188 4.59 11.30 -6.20
N GLN A 189 4.55 9.99 -6.45
CA GLN A 189 5.04 9.37 -7.68
C GLN A 189 3.97 9.14 -8.75
N ILE A 190 2.88 9.92 -8.75
CA ILE A 190 1.85 9.79 -9.78
C ILE A 190 2.42 10.17 -11.16
N GLU A 191 2.55 9.16 -12.02
CA GLU A 191 2.99 9.34 -13.40
C GLU A 191 1.93 10.10 -14.21
N ARG A 192 2.34 11.18 -14.87
CA ARG A 192 1.47 12.00 -15.73
C ARG A 192 1.63 11.55 -17.17
N GLY A 193 1.09 10.38 -17.51
CA GLY A 193 1.22 9.77 -18.82
C GLY A 193 0.87 8.28 -18.78
N ASN A 194 0.92 7.61 -19.94
CA ASN A 194 0.69 6.18 -20.10
C ASN A 194 -0.51 5.63 -19.29
N PRO A 195 -1.72 6.19 -19.45
CA PRO A 195 -2.86 5.78 -18.64
C PRO A 195 -3.27 4.34 -18.95
N ILE A 196 -3.49 3.54 -17.91
CA ILE A 196 -4.09 2.20 -18.05
C ILE A 196 -5.56 2.33 -18.44
N ARG A 197 -6.26 3.35 -17.93
CA ARG A 197 -7.66 3.66 -18.28
C ARG A 197 -7.85 5.14 -18.56
N THR A 198 -8.68 5.43 -19.55
CA THR A 198 -9.11 6.78 -19.90
C THR A 198 -10.62 6.89 -19.76
N PHE A 199 -11.08 7.93 -19.08
CA PHE A 199 -12.48 8.29 -18.95
C PHE A 199 -12.72 9.65 -19.60
N GLU A 200 -13.85 9.83 -20.28
CA GLU A 200 -14.17 11.08 -20.95
C GLU A 200 -15.55 11.63 -20.57
N GLY A 201 -15.69 12.95 -20.72
CA GLY A 201 -16.96 13.65 -20.58
C GLY A 201 -17.34 13.96 -19.13
N THR A 202 -18.49 14.61 -18.98
CA THR A 202 -19.07 15.01 -17.68
C THR A 202 -19.64 13.81 -16.91
N ASP A 203 -20.08 12.78 -17.62
CA ASP A 203 -20.76 11.60 -17.05
C ASP A 203 -19.80 10.45 -16.71
N PHE A 204 -18.48 10.68 -16.78
CA PHE A 204 -17.46 9.66 -16.52
C PHE A 204 -17.67 8.38 -17.36
N LYS A 205 -18.09 8.55 -18.62
CA LYS A 205 -18.38 7.42 -19.51
C LYS A 205 -17.07 6.72 -19.87
N LYS A 206 -17.09 5.39 -19.77
CA LYS A 206 -15.94 4.53 -20.10
C LYS A 206 -15.74 4.58 -21.62
N GLU A 207 -14.61 5.11 -22.08
CA GLU A 207 -14.26 4.93 -23.48
C GLU A 207 -13.84 3.48 -23.75
N LYS A 208 -14.19 2.96 -24.93
CA LYS A 208 -13.58 1.75 -25.45
C LYS A 208 -12.15 2.09 -25.87
N LYS A 209 -11.15 1.41 -25.30
CA LYS A 209 -9.77 1.47 -25.83
C LYS A 209 -9.78 1.19 -27.33
N GLU A 210 -9.47 2.20 -28.15
CA GLU A 210 -9.00 1.93 -29.51
C GLU A 210 -7.60 1.34 -29.39
N ASN A 211 -7.50 0.02 -29.52
CA ASN A 211 -6.20 -0.63 -29.63
C ASN A 211 -5.46 -0.07 -30.85
N LYS A 212 -4.37 0.70 -30.64
CA LYS A 212 -3.48 1.19 -31.72
C LYS A 212 -3.09 0.05 -32.68
N ASN A 213 -2.84 -1.15 -32.14
CA ASN A 213 -2.54 -2.36 -32.91
C ASN A 213 -3.65 -2.75 -33.92
N LYS A 214 -4.91 -2.36 -33.69
CA LYS A 214 -6.02 -2.63 -34.60
C LYS A 214 -5.97 -1.72 -35.83
N LYS A 215 -5.63 -0.43 -35.66
CA LYS A 215 -5.43 0.54 -36.75
C LYS A 215 -4.20 0.18 -37.58
N GLU A 216 -3.08 -0.13 -36.94
CA GLU A 216 -1.86 -0.59 -37.63
C GLU A 216 -2.09 -1.88 -38.40
N ARG A 217 -2.78 -2.86 -37.82
CA ARG A 217 -3.12 -4.12 -38.49
C ARG A 217 -4.11 -3.94 -39.66
N GLN A 218 -5.01 -2.96 -39.59
CA GLN A 218 -5.89 -2.63 -40.72
C GLN A 218 -5.16 -1.89 -41.83
N ASN A 219 -4.25 -0.97 -41.51
CA ASN A 219 -3.40 -0.30 -42.49
C ASN A 219 -2.46 -1.28 -43.19
N GLY A 220 -1.84 -2.21 -42.46
CA GLY A 220 -1.00 -3.26 -43.06
C GLY A 220 -1.78 -4.17 -44.01
N LYS A 221 -3.00 -4.57 -43.64
CA LYS A 221 -3.89 -5.34 -44.53
C LYS A 221 -4.29 -4.59 -45.80
N LYS A 222 -4.47 -3.27 -45.70
CA LYS A 222 -4.81 -2.41 -46.84
C LYS A 222 -3.62 -2.29 -47.80
N GLN A 223 -2.43 -2.02 -47.28
CA GLN A 223 -1.19 -1.96 -48.07
C GLN A 223 -0.89 -3.27 -48.81
N ILE A 224 -1.09 -4.43 -48.17
CA ILE A 224 -0.90 -5.73 -48.81
C ILE A 224 -1.92 -5.94 -49.95
N ARG A 225 -3.19 -5.56 -49.76
CA ARG A 225 -4.20 -5.65 -50.83
C ARG A 225 -3.88 -4.75 -52.02
N ASP A 226 -3.43 -3.53 -51.75
CA ASP A 226 -3.06 -2.57 -52.80
C ASP A 226 -1.80 -3.02 -53.57
N ALA A 227 -0.91 -3.79 -52.93
CA ALA A 227 0.27 -4.38 -53.57
C ALA A 227 -0.03 -5.63 -54.41
N ILE A 228 -1.09 -6.38 -54.09
CA ILE A 228 -1.52 -7.58 -54.86
C ILE A 228 -2.32 -7.18 -56.11
N ASN A 229 -2.97 -6.02 -56.10
CA ASN A 229 -3.81 -5.51 -57.19
C ASN A 229 -3.04 -4.60 -58.19
N ARG A 230 -1.71 -4.54 -58.12
CA ARG A 230 -0.82 -3.93 -59.11
C ARG A 230 -0.05 -5.01 -59.83
#